data_AF-A0A1Q4G1J4-F1
#
_entry.id   AF-A0A1Q4G1J4-F1
#
_cell.length_a   1.000
_cell.length_b   1.000
_cell.length_c   1.000
_cell.angle_alpha   90.00
_cell.angle_beta   90.00
_cell.angle_gamma   90.00
#
_symmetry.space_group_name_H-M   'P 1'
#
loop_
_entity.id
_entity.type
_entity.pdbx_description
1 polymer ?
#
loop_
_entity_poly.entity_id
_entity_poly.type
_entity_poly.pdbx_seq_one_letter_code
_entity_poly.pdbx_strand_id
1 'polypeptide(L)'
;MVPKTKQHLTDSTMLKNAGSDSRRIDTVLVEGSRPLEQQLLDRVRIRPGSNPVLLNGNTLAILNAIPSIQVDELGNLSLQGKTGVLVTINGKQTYLTGTSLIGYLKSIPVSSLESIDLMTIPPAKWSAEGAGGVIDIRLKKDILKGLKGNVFLGASKGRLWKYNNGLSLQYGTKKWTLNSSFSVARSSNYFDVDRTRELAFGENVNDVISQLNKETNSTQEFNGRLGMNYRIDKQSSIELNWNYLRNNYEEIGVYQNDFSADGTFISAA
;
A
#
# COMPACT_ATOMS: atom_id res chain seq x y z
N MET A 1 -13.29 -1.07 -24.18
CA MET A 1 -14.54 -0.37 -24.50
C MET A 1 -14.83 0.62 -23.36
N VAL A 2 -14.62 1.92 -23.58
CA VAL A 2 -14.74 2.98 -22.55
C VAL A 2 -16.12 3.65 -22.70
N PRO A 3 -16.89 3.92 -21.63
CA PRO A 3 -18.19 4.53 -21.77
C PRO A 3 -18.04 6.05 -22.02
N LYS A 4 -18.60 6.53 -23.13
CA LYS A 4 -18.64 7.95 -23.51
C LYS A 4 -19.83 8.63 -22.83
N THR A 5 -19.59 9.61 -21.96
CA THR A 5 -20.63 10.49 -21.43
C THR A 5 -20.89 11.61 -22.44
N LYS A 6 -22.08 11.64 -23.04
CA LYS A 6 -22.51 12.71 -23.95
C LYS A 6 -23.13 13.85 -23.11
N GLN A 7 -22.63 15.07 -23.24
CA GLN A 7 -23.36 16.26 -22.82
C GLN A 7 -23.68 17.10 -24.06
N HIS A 8 -24.97 17.39 -24.24
CA HIS A 8 -25.50 18.29 -25.25
C HIS A 8 -25.54 19.70 -24.64
N LEU A 9 -24.74 20.62 -25.16
CA LEU A 9 -24.84 22.04 -24.85
C LEU A 9 -25.56 22.71 -26.03
N THR A 10 -26.83 23.06 -25.83
CA THR A 10 -27.60 23.91 -26.72
C THR A 10 -27.56 25.33 -26.17
N ASP A 11 -26.61 26.15 -26.62
CA ASP A 11 -26.72 27.60 -26.51
C ASP A 11 -26.56 28.22 -27.89
N SER A 12 -27.71 28.55 -28.46
CA SER A 12 -27.87 29.25 -29.71
C SER A 12 -27.80 30.76 -29.47
N THR A 13 -26.61 31.34 -29.61
CA THR A 13 -26.45 32.79 -29.82
C THR A 13 -26.37 33.08 -31.32
N MET A 14 -27.48 33.58 -31.86
CA MET A 14 -27.60 34.06 -33.23
C MET A 14 -26.82 35.37 -33.38
N LEU A 15 -25.71 35.35 -34.11
CA LEU A 15 -25.10 36.55 -34.69
C LEU A 15 -25.48 36.61 -36.18
N LYS A 16 -26.44 37.47 -36.48
CA LYS A 16 -26.89 37.79 -37.83
C LYS A 16 -25.88 38.77 -38.44
N ASN A 17 -25.05 38.31 -39.38
CA ASN A 17 -24.33 39.22 -40.27
C ASN A 17 -24.43 38.72 -41.71
N ALA A 18 -24.68 39.66 -42.62
CA ALA A 18 -25.09 39.45 -43.99
C ALA A 18 -23.93 38.98 -44.89
N GLY A 19 -24.22 38.07 -45.81
CA GLY A 19 -23.27 37.58 -46.83
C GLY A 19 -23.43 36.08 -47.03
N SER A 20 -23.99 35.71 -48.18
CA SER A 20 -24.27 34.34 -48.61
C SER A 20 -23.03 33.45 -48.68
N ASP A 21 -22.94 32.47 -47.77
CA ASP A 21 -22.59 31.08 -48.11
C ASP A 21 -22.94 30.17 -46.93
N SER A 22 -24.01 29.39 -47.07
CA SER A 22 -24.47 28.48 -46.01
C SER A 22 -23.58 27.24 -45.93
N ARG A 23 -22.37 27.39 -45.39
CA ARG A 23 -21.57 26.24 -44.96
C ARG A 23 -22.13 25.73 -43.65
N ARG A 24 -22.86 24.61 -43.71
CA ARG A 24 -23.15 23.79 -42.53
C ARG A 24 -21.81 23.36 -41.93
N ILE A 25 -21.47 23.91 -40.76
CA ILE A 25 -20.34 23.44 -39.97
C ILE A 25 -20.71 22.06 -39.45
N ASP A 26 -19.98 21.04 -39.91
CA ASP A 26 -20.11 19.69 -39.37
C ASP A 26 -19.68 19.71 -37.91
N THR A 27 -20.42 19.03 -37.05
CA THR A 27 -20.21 19.12 -35.60
C THR A 27 -18.83 18.56 -35.25
N VAL A 28 -17.90 19.42 -34.83
CA VAL A 28 -16.56 19.01 -34.39
C VAL A 28 -16.69 18.35 -33.02
N LEU A 29 -16.53 17.02 -32.99
CA LEU A 29 -16.45 16.26 -31.75
C LEU A 29 -15.06 16.44 -31.13
N VAL A 30 -14.93 17.40 -30.20
CA VAL A 30 -13.71 17.56 -29.41
C VAL A 30 -13.68 16.48 -28.33
N GLU A 31 -13.02 15.36 -28.61
CA GLU A 31 -12.74 14.33 -27.61
C GLU A 31 -11.55 14.76 -26.73
N GLY A 32 -11.82 15.50 -25.66
CA GLY A 32 -10.79 15.89 -24.69
C GLY A 32 -10.32 14.70 -23.87
N SER A 33 -9.07 14.28 -24.05
CA SER A 33 -8.41 13.32 -23.15
C SER A 33 -7.99 14.03 -21.86
N ARG A 34 -8.26 13.41 -20.70
CA ARG A 34 -7.80 13.95 -19.41
C ARG A 34 -6.30 13.69 -19.28
N PRO A 35 -5.50 14.66 -18.80
CA PRO A 35 -4.07 14.44 -18.63
C PRO A 35 -3.79 13.36 -17.58
N LEU A 36 -2.71 12.62 -17.80
CA LEU A 36 -2.21 11.58 -16.89
C LEU A 36 -1.86 12.13 -15.53
N GLU A 37 -1.22 13.29 -15.51
CA GLU A 37 -0.85 14.00 -14.30
C GLU A 37 -1.48 15.39 -14.32
N GLN A 38 -2.00 15.81 -13.17
CA GLN A 38 -2.53 17.14 -12.98
C GLN A 38 -2.07 17.65 -11.62
N GLN A 39 -1.26 18.71 -11.63
CA GLN A 39 -0.90 19.43 -10.43
C GLN A 39 -2.06 20.35 -10.02
N LEU A 40 -2.51 20.19 -8.78
CA LEU A 40 -3.49 21.04 -8.11
C LEU A 40 -2.79 21.76 -6.95
N LEU A 41 -3.46 22.76 -6.37
CA LEU A 41 -2.92 23.58 -5.29
C LEU A 41 -2.47 22.74 -4.07
N ASP A 42 -3.23 21.70 -3.74
CA ASP A 42 -3.08 20.90 -2.53
C ASP A 42 -2.58 19.46 -2.80
N ARG A 43 -2.52 19.04 -4.06
CA ARG A 43 -2.24 17.65 -4.44
C ARG A 43 -1.73 17.50 -5.87
N VAL A 44 -0.98 16.43 -6.12
CA VAL A 44 -0.73 15.93 -7.48
C VAL A 44 -1.71 14.80 -7.74
N ARG A 45 -2.54 14.94 -8.78
CA ARG A 45 -3.52 13.94 -9.18
C ARG A 45 -3.01 13.17 -10.39
N ILE A 46 -2.89 11.87 -10.23
CA ILE A 46 -2.51 10.93 -11.27
C ILE A 46 -3.74 10.15 -11.71
N ARG A 47 -3.97 10.03 -13.02
CA ARG A 47 -5.10 9.32 -13.63
C ARG A 47 -4.58 8.19 -14.51
N PRO A 48 -4.29 7.01 -13.94
CA PRO A 48 -3.70 5.90 -14.68
C PRO A 48 -4.55 5.48 -15.89
N GLY A 49 -5.88 5.59 -15.78
CA GLY A 49 -6.80 5.25 -16.86
C GLY A 49 -6.75 6.14 -18.11
N SER A 50 -6.01 7.25 -18.08
CA SER A 50 -5.74 8.07 -19.26
C SER A 50 -4.62 7.53 -20.15
N ASN A 51 -3.78 6.61 -19.63
CA ASN A 51 -2.71 5.97 -20.37
C ASN A 51 -3.05 4.48 -20.61
N PRO A 52 -3.30 4.06 -21.87
CA PRO A 52 -3.63 2.68 -22.19
C PRO A 52 -2.57 1.65 -21.79
N VAL A 53 -1.29 2.04 -21.77
CA VAL A 53 -0.16 1.15 -21.42
C VAL A 53 -0.24 0.72 -19.95
N LEU A 54 -0.75 1.59 -19.08
CA LEU A 54 -0.82 1.36 -17.65
C LEU A 54 -2.02 0.49 -17.23
N LEU A 55 -3.00 0.27 -18.12
CA LEU A 55 -4.26 -0.39 -17.78
C LEU A 55 -4.13 -1.86 -17.36
N ASN A 56 -3.09 -2.55 -17.83
CA ASN A 56 -2.86 -3.97 -17.56
C ASN A 56 -2.10 -4.25 -16.24
N GLY A 57 -1.81 -3.21 -15.46
CA GLY A 57 -1.10 -3.32 -14.18
C GLY A 57 -2.01 -3.43 -12.94
N ASN A 58 -1.36 -3.48 -11.78
CA ASN A 58 -2.00 -3.31 -10.47
C ASN A 58 -1.62 -1.96 -9.83
N THR A 59 -2.33 -1.58 -8.78
CA THR A 59 -2.15 -0.27 -8.13
C THR A 59 -0.74 -0.11 -7.57
N LEU A 60 -0.16 -1.15 -6.98
CA LEU A 60 1.21 -1.10 -6.49
C LEU A 60 2.23 -0.81 -7.60
N ALA A 61 2.08 -1.44 -8.77
CA ALA A 61 2.98 -1.20 -9.90
C ALA A 61 2.95 0.27 -10.36
N ILE A 62 1.77 0.91 -10.33
CA ILE A 62 1.65 2.34 -10.60
C ILE A 62 2.31 3.16 -9.50
N LEU A 63 2.10 2.82 -8.23
CA LEU A 63 2.74 3.53 -7.12
C LEU A 63 4.27 3.46 -7.21
N ASN A 64 4.84 2.31 -7.59
CA ASN A 64 6.27 2.15 -7.84
C ASN A 64 6.79 2.95 -9.04
N ALA A 65 5.94 3.20 -10.04
CA ALA A 65 6.29 3.97 -11.22
C ALA A 65 6.27 5.50 -10.96
N ILE A 66 5.70 5.93 -9.83
CA ILE A 66 5.63 7.34 -9.46
C ILE A 66 6.93 7.73 -8.73
N PRO A 67 7.75 8.67 -9.27
CA PRO A 67 9.04 9.01 -8.69
C PRO A 67 8.99 9.56 -7.26
N SER A 68 7.86 10.15 -6.88
CA SER A 68 7.65 10.69 -5.54
C SER A 68 7.28 9.64 -4.50
N ILE A 69 7.06 8.38 -4.88
CA ILE A 69 6.68 7.29 -3.96
C ILE A 69 7.80 6.26 -3.93
N GLN A 70 8.15 5.80 -2.74
CA GLN A 70 9.05 4.67 -2.56
C GLN A 70 8.39 3.63 -1.69
N VAL A 71 8.73 2.37 -1.96
CA VAL A 71 8.22 1.20 -1.25
C VAL A 71 9.42 0.41 -0.76
N ASP A 72 9.54 0.26 0.55
CA ASP A 72 10.63 -0.53 1.12
C ASP A 72 10.35 -2.05 1.06
N GLU A 73 11.34 -2.86 1.41
CA GLU A 73 11.22 -4.32 1.42
C GLU A 73 10.20 -4.85 2.44
N LEU A 74 9.91 -4.06 3.48
CA LEU A 74 8.91 -4.37 4.51
C LEU A 74 7.48 -4.00 4.07
N GLY A 75 7.34 -3.30 2.94
CA GLY A 75 6.08 -2.83 2.39
C GLY A 75 5.59 -1.50 2.95
N ASN A 76 6.45 -0.72 3.58
CA ASN A 76 6.14 0.64 4.00
C ASN A 76 6.26 1.60 2.80
N LEU A 77 5.35 2.55 2.74
CA LEU A 77 5.30 3.58 1.71
C LEU A 77 5.88 4.89 2.25
N SER A 78 6.72 5.54 1.46
CA SER A 78 7.20 6.90 1.71
C SER A 78 6.82 7.82 0.55
N LEU A 79 6.63 9.10 0.86
CA LEU A 79 6.27 10.14 -0.11
C LEU A 79 7.33 11.24 -0.05
N GLN A 80 8.04 11.45 -1.15
CA GLN A 80 9.18 12.39 -1.24
C GLN A 80 10.20 12.20 -0.11
N GLY A 81 10.49 10.93 0.24
CA GLY A 81 11.43 10.56 1.31
C GLY A 81 10.88 10.69 2.73
N LYS A 82 9.65 11.19 2.92
CA LYS A 82 9.02 11.23 4.24
C LYS A 82 8.32 9.90 4.54
N THR A 83 8.63 9.30 5.70
CA THR A 83 7.99 8.10 6.21
C THR A 83 6.72 8.45 6.99
N GLY A 84 5.88 7.46 7.31
CA GLY A 84 4.60 7.69 8.00
C GLY A 84 3.54 8.30 7.08
N VAL A 85 3.47 7.80 5.85
CA VAL A 85 2.46 8.21 4.87
C VAL A 85 1.14 7.52 5.18
N LEU A 86 0.06 8.29 5.24
CA LEU A 86 -1.28 7.75 5.40
C LEU A 86 -1.82 7.33 4.03
N VAL A 87 -2.12 6.04 3.87
CA VAL A 87 -2.86 5.57 2.70
C VAL A 87 -4.35 5.60 2.97
N THR A 88 -5.09 6.18 2.04
CA THR A 88 -6.56 6.22 2.09
C THR A 88 -7.13 5.63 0.81
N ILE A 89 -8.27 4.96 0.92
CA ILE A 89 -9.02 4.43 -0.22
C ILE A 89 -10.36 5.16 -0.24
N ASN A 90 -10.63 5.89 -1.33
CA ASN A 90 -11.79 6.77 -1.45
C ASN A 90 -11.92 7.75 -0.27
N GLY A 91 -10.80 8.30 0.20
CA GLY A 91 -10.73 9.23 1.32
C GLY A 91 -10.92 8.61 2.71
N LYS A 92 -11.06 7.28 2.82
CA LYS A 92 -11.11 6.56 4.09
C LYS A 92 -9.74 5.97 4.42
N GLN A 93 -9.29 6.15 5.65
CA GLN A 93 -8.04 5.60 6.13
C GLN A 93 -8.02 4.07 6.04
N THR A 94 -6.93 3.54 5.49
CA THR A 94 -6.64 2.11 5.60
C THR A 94 -5.86 1.87 6.88
N TYR A 95 -6.24 0.83 7.60
CA TYR A 95 -5.47 0.34 8.75
C TYR A 95 -4.50 -0.78 8.36
N LEU A 96 -4.39 -1.09 7.06
CA LEU A 96 -3.43 -2.06 6.55
C LEU A 96 -2.02 -1.48 6.58
N THR A 97 -1.05 -2.27 7.03
CA THR A 97 0.36 -1.90 7.11
C THR A 97 1.24 -2.95 6.43
N GLY A 98 2.47 -2.54 6.06
CA GLY A 98 3.49 -3.42 5.49
C GLY A 98 2.98 -4.36 4.39
N THR A 99 3.34 -5.64 4.50
CA THR A 99 2.99 -6.67 3.50
C THR A 99 1.49 -6.83 3.24
N SER A 100 0.63 -6.60 4.24
CA SER A 100 -0.83 -6.68 4.09
C SER A 100 -1.37 -5.54 3.21
N LEU A 101 -0.83 -4.33 3.37
CA LEU A 101 -1.14 -3.19 2.51
C LEU A 101 -0.67 -3.44 1.08
N ILE A 102 0.55 -3.94 0.92
CA ILE A 102 1.12 -4.31 -0.39
C ILE A 102 0.26 -5.36 -1.10
N GLY A 103 -0.18 -6.41 -0.39
CA GLY A 103 -1.07 -7.43 -0.93
C GLY A 103 -2.40 -6.86 -1.42
N TYR A 104 -2.99 -5.95 -0.65
CA TYR A 104 -4.23 -5.27 -1.02
C TYR A 104 -4.06 -4.32 -2.22
N LEU A 105 -2.97 -3.54 -2.27
CA LEU A 105 -2.67 -2.67 -3.41
C LEU A 105 -2.39 -3.47 -4.69
N LYS A 106 -1.81 -4.67 -4.57
CA LYS A 106 -1.64 -5.59 -5.71
C LYS A 106 -2.98 -6.15 -6.20
N SER A 107 -3.98 -6.32 -5.33
CA SER A 107 -5.28 -6.86 -5.73
C SER A 107 -6.19 -5.85 -6.42
N ILE A 108 -5.89 -4.55 -6.35
CA ILE A 108 -6.65 -3.51 -7.05
C ILE A 108 -6.06 -3.32 -8.46
N PRO A 109 -6.79 -3.70 -9.53
CA PRO A 109 -6.32 -3.49 -10.90
C PRO A 109 -6.43 -2.02 -11.30
N VAL A 110 -5.52 -1.57 -12.16
CA VAL A 110 -5.47 -0.16 -12.62
C VAL A 110 -6.75 0.26 -13.34
N SER A 111 -7.40 -0.66 -14.03
CA SER A 111 -8.71 -0.44 -14.67
C SER A 111 -9.79 0.01 -13.68
N SER A 112 -9.63 -0.29 -12.39
CA SER A 112 -10.56 0.10 -11.32
C SER A 112 -10.25 1.46 -10.69
N LEU A 113 -9.06 2.01 -10.94
CA LEU A 113 -8.65 3.30 -10.43
C LEU A 113 -9.31 4.44 -11.22
N GLU A 114 -9.88 5.40 -10.50
CA GLU A 114 -10.26 6.70 -11.02
C GLU A 114 -9.07 7.67 -10.99
N SER A 115 -8.42 7.77 -9.83
CA SER A 115 -7.22 8.59 -9.65
C SER A 115 -6.42 8.19 -8.41
N ILE A 116 -5.16 8.59 -8.37
CA ILE A 116 -4.29 8.56 -7.19
C ILE A 116 -3.93 10.01 -6.88
N ASP A 117 -4.31 10.49 -5.70
CA ASP A 117 -4.03 11.84 -5.23
C ASP A 117 -2.88 11.78 -4.22
N LEU A 118 -1.80 12.52 -4.50
CA LEU A 118 -0.63 12.63 -3.64
C LEU A 118 -0.66 13.98 -2.94
N MET A 119 -0.72 13.97 -1.62
CA MET A 119 -0.83 15.17 -0.79
C MET A 119 0.37 15.23 0.15
N THR A 120 1.33 16.08 -0.18
CA THR A 120 2.56 16.28 0.62
C THR A 120 2.32 17.17 1.84
N ILE A 121 1.27 18.00 1.78
CA ILE A 121 0.77 18.84 2.87
C ILE A 121 -0.70 18.45 3.07
N PRO A 122 -0.99 17.48 3.93
CA PRO A 122 -2.37 17.03 4.11
C PRO A 122 -3.21 18.14 4.76
N PRO A 123 -4.45 18.37 4.30
CA PRO A 123 -5.37 19.26 5.00
C PRO A 123 -5.69 18.78 6.42
N ALA A 124 -6.15 19.70 7.26
CA ALA A 124 -6.38 19.50 8.70
C ALA A 124 -7.20 18.25 9.08
N LYS A 125 -8.01 17.71 8.17
CA LYS A 125 -8.75 16.46 8.39
C LYS A 125 -7.88 15.19 8.51
N TRP A 126 -6.59 15.25 8.17
CA TRP A 126 -5.68 14.10 8.19
C TRP A 126 -4.38 14.36 8.97
N SER A 127 -4.27 15.49 9.67
CA SER A 127 -3.01 16.01 10.23
C SER A 127 -2.42 15.18 11.39
N ALA A 128 -3.16 14.26 11.99
CA ALA A 128 -2.69 13.46 13.13
C ALA A 128 -1.91 12.20 12.74
N GLU A 129 -2.26 11.55 11.62
CA GLU A 129 -1.65 10.26 11.19
C GLU A 129 -0.81 10.38 9.93
N GLY A 130 -0.88 11.51 9.21
CA GLY A 130 -0.22 11.72 7.92
C GLY A 130 1.01 12.63 7.97
N ALA A 131 1.86 12.53 8.99
CA ALA A 131 3.06 13.39 9.12
C ALA A 131 3.98 13.33 7.88
N GLY A 132 4.00 12.20 7.16
CA GLY A 132 4.71 12.02 5.90
C GLY A 132 3.93 12.40 4.63
N GLY A 133 2.66 12.79 4.76
CA GLY A 133 1.73 13.04 3.66
C GLY A 133 0.61 11.99 3.56
N VAL A 134 -0.25 12.15 2.56
CA VAL A 134 -1.39 11.27 2.29
C VAL A 134 -1.37 10.79 0.84
N ILE A 135 -1.53 9.50 0.63
CA ILE A 135 -1.80 8.88 -0.68
C ILE A 135 -3.27 8.45 -0.68
N ASP A 136 -4.12 9.16 -1.43
CA ASP A 136 -5.53 8.81 -1.60
C ASP A 136 -5.77 8.10 -2.92
N ILE A 137 -6.16 6.83 -2.84
CA ILE A 137 -6.47 5.98 -4.00
C ILE A 137 -7.97 6.02 -4.20
N ARG A 138 -8.41 6.63 -5.30
CA ARG A 138 -9.82 6.71 -5.68
C ARG A 138 -10.17 5.63 -6.68
N LEU A 139 -11.22 4.89 -6.37
CA LEU A 139 -11.79 3.85 -7.23
C LEU A 139 -13.00 4.41 -7.98
N LYS A 140 -13.26 3.91 -9.19
CA LYS A 140 -14.44 4.34 -9.96
C LYS A 140 -15.73 3.95 -9.23
N LYS A 141 -16.71 4.86 -9.17
CA LYS A 141 -17.96 4.72 -8.38
C LYS A 141 -18.79 3.45 -8.67
N ASP A 142 -18.85 2.97 -9.90
CA ASP A 142 -19.68 1.79 -10.25
C ASP A 142 -19.03 0.44 -9.86
N ILE A 143 -17.82 0.48 -9.32
CA ILE A 143 -17.06 -0.71 -8.90
C ILE A 143 -17.51 -1.18 -7.51
N LEU A 144 -18.32 -0.41 -6.77
CA LEU A 144 -18.78 -0.81 -5.44
C LEU A 144 -20.04 -1.67 -5.43
N LYS A 145 -20.68 -1.98 -6.57
CA LYS A 145 -21.87 -2.85 -6.58
C LYS A 145 -21.47 -4.33 -6.68
N GLY A 146 -22.02 -5.15 -5.80
CA GLY A 146 -21.80 -6.60 -5.76
C GLY A 146 -20.72 -7.04 -4.77
N LEU A 147 -20.39 -8.33 -4.79
CA LEU A 147 -19.34 -8.93 -3.97
C LEU A 147 -18.01 -8.87 -4.69
N LYS A 148 -16.99 -8.38 -4.00
CA LYS A 148 -15.60 -8.33 -4.44
C LYS A 148 -14.71 -8.84 -3.33
N GLY A 149 -13.55 -9.30 -3.71
CA GLY A 149 -12.57 -9.70 -2.73
C GLY A 149 -11.30 -10.20 -3.36
N ASN A 150 -10.33 -10.43 -2.51
CA ASN A 150 -9.08 -11.04 -2.86
C ASN A 150 -8.73 -12.06 -1.79
N VAL A 151 -8.16 -13.16 -2.25
CA VAL A 151 -7.48 -14.13 -1.41
C VAL A 151 -6.02 -14.12 -1.80
N PHE A 152 -5.13 -14.11 -0.82
CA PHE A 152 -3.71 -14.31 -1.04
C PHE A 152 -3.24 -15.42 -0.13
N LEU A 153 -2.44 -16.32 -0.69
CA LEU A 153 -1.82 -17.41 0.04
C LEU A 153 -0.33 -17.35 -0.25
N GLY A 154 0.46 -17.42 0.80
CA GLY A 154 1.91 -17.33 0.72
C GLY A 154 2.52 -18.22 1.79
N ALA A 155 3.42 -19.10 1.39
CA ALA A 155 4.21 -19.91 2.29
C ALA A 155 5.62 -20.04 1.73
N SER A 156 6.60 -19.98 2.61
CA SER A 156 8.00 -20.20 2.27
C SER A 156 8.70 -20.94 3.39
N LYS A 157 9.71 -21.73 3.04
CA LYS A 157 10.49 -22.49 4.00
C LYS A 157 11.97 -22.30 3.67
N GLY A 158 12.66 -21.57 4.53
CA GLY A 158 14.13 -21.56 4.57
C GLY A 158 14.60 -22.49 5.67
N ARG A 159 15.32 -21.96 6.66
CA ARG A 159 15.60 -22.64 7.94
C ARG A 159 14.35 -22.76 8.82
N LEU A 160 13.44 -21.79 8.70
CA LEU A 160 12.16 -21.73 9.41
C LEU A 160 11.01 -21.55 8.42
N TRP A 161 9.82 -21.98 8.84
CA TRP A 161 8.59 -21.77 8.07
C TRP A 161 8.10 -20.32 8.23
N LYS A 162 7.79 -19.69 7.10
CA LYS A 162 7.07 -18.42 7.05
C LYS A 162 5.81 -18.60 6.24
N TYR A 163 4.75 -17.93 6.62
CA TYR A 163 3.53 -17.88 5.81
C TYR A 163 2.84 -16.54 5.98
N ASN A 164 2.07 -16.16 4.97
CA ASN A 164 1.22 -14.99 4.99
C ASN A 164 0.00 -15.28 4.14
N ASN A 165 -1.14 -15.45 4.79
CA ASN A 165 -2.39 -15.79 4.16
C ASN A 165 -3.44 -14.78 4.57
N GLY A 166 -4.31 -14.41 3.64
CA GLY A 166 -5.40 -13.52 3.98
C GLY A 166 -6.50 -13.51 2.95
N LEU A 167 -7.66 -13.12 3.43
CA LEU A 167 -8.90 -12.96 2.71
C LEU A 167 -9.41 -11.57 2.97
N SER A 168 -9.83 -10.86 1.93
CA SER A 168 -10.53 -9.60 2.05
C SER A 168 -11.74 -9.64 1.14
N LEU A 169 -12.90 -9.27 1.69
CA LEU A 169 -14.19 -9.26 1.03
C LEU A 169 -14.81 -7.88 1.21
N GLN A 170 -15.43 -7.38 0.15
CA GLN A 170 -16.21 -6.15 0.13
C GLN A 170 -17.50 -6.43 -0.61
N TYR A 171 -18.62 -6.18 0.04
CA TYR A 171 -19.95 -6.27 -0.56
C TYR A 171 -20.61 -4.90 -0.53
N GLY A 172 -20.92 -4.33 -1.69
CA GLY A 172 -21.58 -3.04 -1.76
C GLY A 172 -22.87 -3.04 -2.55
N THR A 173 -23.81 -2.23 -2.06
CA THR A 173 -25.12 -1.97 -2.65
C THR A 173 -25.35 -0.45 -2.72
N LYS A 174 -26.53 0.00 -3.17
CA LYS A 174 -26.86 1.43 -3.22
C LYS A 174 -26.83 2.11 -1.85
N LYS A 175 -27.14 1.39 -0.76
CA LYS A 175 -27.20 1.96 0.60
C LYS A 175 -26.16 1.38 1.57
N TRP A 176 -25.78 0.12 1.41
CA TRP A 176 -24.87 -0.58 2.32
C TRP A 176 -23.54 -0.87 1.66
N THR A 177 -22.46 -0.75 2.41
CA THR A 177 -21.14 -1.30 2.05
C THR A 177 -20.61 -2.05 3.26
N LEU A 178 -20.37 -3.35 3.10
CA LEU A 178 -19.77 -4.22 4.09
C LEU A 178 -18.36 -4.59 3.66
N ASN A 179 -17.41 -4.51 4.58
CA ASN A 179 -16.00 -4.83 4.40
C ASN A 179 -15.61 -5.86 5.46
N SER A 180 -14.85 -6.86 5.07
CA SER A 180 -14.36 -7.92 5.91
C SER A 180 -12.95 -8.25 5.48
N SER A 181 -12.02 -8.37 6.41
CA SER A 181 -10.68 -8.87 6.10
C SER A 181 -10.12 -9.68 7.24
N PHE A 182 -9.56 -10.84 6.92
CA PHE A 182 -8.90 -11.72 7.87
C PHE A 182 -7.53 -12.08 7.31
N SER A 183 -6.48 -11.94 8.10
CA SER A 183 -5.15 -12.40 7.73
C SER A 183 -4.46 -13.10 8.89
N VAL A 184 -3.64 -14.08 8.53
CA VAL A 184 -2.77 -14.79 9.45
C VAL A 184 -1.39 -14.88 8.82
N ALA A 185 -0.39 -14.44 9.57
CA ALA A 185 0.98 -14.43 9.12
C ALA A 185 1.90 -15.00 10.20
N ARG A 186 2.91 -15.75 9.76
CA ARG A 186 4.05 -16.13 10.58
C ARG A 186 5.31 -15.62 9.90
N SER A 187 5.98 -14.70 10.58
CA SER A 187 7.34 -14.30 10.24
C SER A 187 8.29 -15.00 11.20
N SER A 188 9.38 -15.56 10.67
CA SER A 188 10.41 -16.17 11.51
C SER A 188 11.79 -15.81 10.99
N ASN A 189 12.70 -15.50 11.89
CA ASN A 189 14.08 -15.15 11.59
C ASN A 189 15.01 -16.07 12.36
N TYR A 190 16.17 -16.33 11.77
CA TYR A 190 17.20 -17.18 12.35
C TYR A 190 18.52 -16.44 12.25
N PHE A 191 19.22 -16.30 13.37
CA PHE A 191 20.58 -15.76 13.44
C PHE A 191 21.53 -16.88 13.89
N ASP A 192 22.55 -17.16 13.08
CA ASP A 192 23.73 -17.96 13.44
C ASP A 192 24.91 -17.01 13.37
N VAL A 193 25.57 -16.77 14.50
CA VAL A 193 26.83 -16.04 14.53
C VAL A 193 27.83 -16.89 15.28
N ASP A 194 28.84 -17.35 14.54
CA ASP A 194 30.05 -17.94 15.10
C ASP A 194 31.19 -16.95 14.82
N ARG A 195 31.87 -16.51 15.87
CA ARG A 195 32.87 -15.45 15.79
C ARG A 195 34.00 -15.69 16.75
N THR A 196 35.19 -15.87 16.21
CA THR A 196 36.45 -15.82 16.97
C THR A 196 37.15 -14.49 16.71
N ARG A 197 37.65 -13.85 17.77
CA ARG A 197 38.46 -12.63 17.71
C ARG A 197 39.76 -12.87 18.46
N GLU A 198 40.87 -12.60 17.80
CA GLU A 198 42.19 -12.58 18.41
C GLU A 198 42.58 -11.13 18.65
N LEU A 199 42.86 -10.80 19.91
CA LEU A 199 43.29 -9.47 20.31
C LEU A 199 44.79 -9.50 20.60
N ALA A 200 45.54 -8.72 19.82
CA ALA A 200 46.97 -8.53 20.01
C ALA A 200 47.23 -7.22 20.76
N PHE A 201 47.91 -7.30 21.91
CA PHE A 201 48.41 -6.13 22.62
C PHE A 201 49.95 -6.14 22.54
N GLY A 202 50.52 -5.52 21.51
CA GLY A 202 51.97 -5.54 21.26
C GLY A 202 52.41 -6.72 20.41
N GLU A 203 53.56 -7.34 20.72
CA GLU A 203 54.12 -8.48 19.96
C GLU A 203 53.51 -9.85 20.36
N ASN A 204 52.66 -9.91 21.39
CA ASN A 204 52.00 -11.13 21.84
C ASN A 204 50.49 -11.08 21.55
N VAL A 205 49.99 -12.11 20.87
CA VAL A 205 48.56 -12.42 20.71
C VAL A 205 48.19 -13.37 21.82
N ASN A 206 47.55 -12.89 22.90
CA ASN A 206 47.23 -13.77 24.03
C ASN A 206 45.74 -13.82 24.39
N ASP A 207 44.92 -12.89 23.89
CA ASP A 207 43.49 -12.86 24.23
C ASP A 207 42.66 -13.34 23.04
N VAL A 208 41.92 -14.43 23.23
CA VAL A 208 40.99 -14.95 22.23
C VAL A 208 39.57 -14.94 22.80
N ILE A 209 38.66 -14.35 22.05
CA ILE A 209 37.22 -14.32 22.35
C ILE A 209 36.51 -15.18 21.31
N SER A 210 35.85 -16.25 21.75
CA SER A 210 34.94 -17.03 20.93
C SER A 210 33.51 -16.69 21.30
N GLN A 211 32.67 -16.44 20.31
CA GLN A 211 31.28 -16.06 20.49
C GLN A 211 30.40 -16.92 19.58
N LEU A 212 29.46 -17.65 20.20
CA LEU A 212 28.41 -18.39 19.51
C LEU A 212 27.06 -17.79 19.90
N ASN A 213 26.35 -17.22 18.92
CA ASN A 213 24.97 -16.78 19.08
C ASN A 213 24.08 -17.53 18.10
N LYS A 214 23.13 -18.30 18.63
CA LYS A 214 22.07 -18.94 17.84
C LYS A 214 20.73 -18.45 18.34
N GLU A 215 20.03 -17.69 17.52
CA GLU A 215 18.78 -17.04 17.90
C GLU A 215 17.70 -17.35 16.87
N THR A 216 16.50 -17.64 17.34
CA THR A 216 15.32 -17.87 16.51
C THR A 216 14.17 -17.06 17.04
N ASN A 217 13.66 -16.15 16.21
CA ASN A 217 12.55 -15.29 16.56
C ASN A 217 11.40 -15.60 15.63
N SER A 218 10.19 -15.72 16.17
CA SER A 218 8.99 -16.02 15.43
C SER A 218 7.85 -15.13 15.92
N THR A 219 7.28 -14.36 15.01
CA THR A 219 6.06 -13.59 15.25
C THR A 219 4.91 -14.25 14.51
N GLN A 220 3.86 -14.61 15.24
CA GLN A 220 2.57 -14.96 14.65
C GLN A 220 1.60 -13.80 14.82
N GLU A 221 1.08 -13.30 13.71
CA GLU A 221 0.10 -12.24 13.65
C GLU A 221 -1.24 -12.80 13.17
N PHE A 222 -2.31 -12.48 13.91
CA PHE A 222 -3.67 -12.65 13.47
C PHE A 222 -4.36 -11.28 13.42
N ASN A 223 -4.99 -10.98 12.29
CA ASN A 223 -5.67 -9.73 12.07
C ASN A 223 -7.08 -9.97 11.52
N GLY A 224 -8.08 -9.41 12.19
CA GLY A 224 -9.47 -9.42 11.77
C GLY A 224 -9.98 -7.99 11.67
N ARG A 225 -10.70 -7.66 10.60
CA ARG A 225 -11.41 -6.39 10.45
C ARG A 225 -12.79 -6.61 9.87
N LEU A 226 -13.75 -5.89 10.42
CA LEU A 226 -15.10 -5.78 9.92
C LEU A 226 -15.45 -4.30 9.82
N GLY A 227 -16.06 -3.88 8.72
CA GLY A 227 -16.46 -2.50 8.49
C GLY A 227 -17.81 -2.44 7.81
N MET A 228 -18.74 -1.64 8.31
CA MET A 228 -20.06 -1.45 7.73
C MET A 228 -20.32 0.03 7.55
N ASN A 229 -20.65 0.45 6.33
CA ASN A 229 -21.08 1.79 6.02
C ASN A 229 -22.53 1.77 5.53
N TYR A 230 -23.38 2.58 6.15
CA TYR A 230 -24.76 2.81 5.79
C TYR A 230 -24.96 4.24 5.31
N ARG A 231 -25.42 4.40 4.07
CA ARG A 231 -25.71 5.69 3.46
C ARG A 231 -27.17 6.08 3.73
N ILE A 232 -27.35 7.14 4.51
CA ILE A 232 -28.68 7.70 4.84
C ILE A 232 -29.21 8.47 3.63
N ASP A 233 -28.41 9.37 3.07
CA ASP A 233 -28.73 10.19 1.89
C ASP A 233 -27.48 10.39 0.99
N LYS A 234 -27.52 11.30 0.00
CA LYS A 234 -26.37 11.51 -0.93
C LYS A 234 -25.14 12.14 -0.27
N GLN A 235 -25.29 12.76 0.88
CA GLN A 235 -24.28 13.53 1.61
C GLN A 235 -23.96 12.95 2.99
N SER A 236 -24.87 12.13 3.56
CA SER A 236 -24.74 11.57 4.91
C SER A 236 -24.58 10.06 4.91
N SER A 237 -23.61 9.55 5.66
CA SER A 237 -23.44 8.12 5.93
C SER A 237 -22.92 7.88 7.34
N ILE A 238 -23.29 6.75 7.92
CA ILE A 238 -22.77 6.23 9.17
C ILE A 238 -21.82 5.08 8.86
N GLU A 239 -20.72 4.99 9.60
CA GLU A 239 -19.75 3.92 9.47
C GLU A 239 -19.38 3.33 10.83
N LEU A 240 -19.35 2.01 10.88
CA LEU A 240 -18.91 1.22 12.01
C LEU A 240 -17.71 0.38 11.57
N ASN A 241 -16.60 0.47 12.28
CA ASN A 241 -15.41 -0.34 12.03
C ASN A 241 -14.98 -1.05 13.30
N TRP A 242 -14.57 -2.30 13.16
CA TRP A 242 -14.01 -3.13 14.22
C TRP A 242 -12.71 -3.75 13.72
N ASN A 243 -11.67 -3.69 14.54
CA ASN A 243 -10.37 -4.30 14.28
C ASN A 243 -9.93 -5.11 15.48
N TYR A 244 -9.40 -6.29 15.20
CA TYR A 244 -8.75 -7.16 16.15
C TYR A 244 -7.37 -7.53 15.61
N LEU A 245 -6.33 -7.25 16.39
CA LEU A 245 -4.96 -7.60 16.07
C LEU A 245 -4.38 -8.34 17.27
N ARG A 246 -3.80 -9.51 17.00
CA ARG A 246 -3.07 -10.28 18.01
C ARG A 246 -1.71 -10.67 17.46
N ASN A 247 -0.69 -10.29 18.20
CA ASN A 247 0.70 -10.62 17.90
C ASN A 247 1.26 -11.47 19.03
N ASN A 248 1.69 -12.69 18.69
CA ASN A 248 2.42 -13.55 19.60
C ASN A 248 3.88 -13.59 19.11
N TYR A 249 4.78 -13.09 19.94
CA TYR A 249 6.22 -13.12 19.70
C TYR A 249 6.85 -14.22 20.55
N GLU A 250 7.66 -15.06 19.91
CA GLU A 250 8.47 -16.07 20.56
C GLU A 250 9.92 -15.90 20.13
N GLU A 251 10.83 -15.96 21.08
CA GLU A 251 12.27 -15.88 20.85
C GLU A 251 12.95 -16.97 21.68
N ILE A 252 13.82 -17.73 21.01
CA ILE A 252 14.64 -18.76 21.63
C ILE A 252 16.07 -18.52 21.18
N GLY A 253 16.95 -18.23 22.14
CA GLY A 253 18.35 -17.91 21.90
C GLY A 253 19.28 -18.72 22.78
N VAL A 254 20.43 -19.11 22.22
CA VAL A 254 21.60 -19.58 22.94
C VAL A 254 22.72 -18.58 22.67
N TYR A 255 23.28 -18.03 23.74
CA TYR A 255 24.39 -17.08 23.70
C TYR A 255 25.52 -17.64 24.54
N GLN A 256 26.65 -17.93 23.92
CA GLN A 256 27.86 -18.43 24.58
C GLN A 256 29.03 -17.53 24.20
N ASN A 257 29.76 -17.07 25.21
CA ASN A 257 31.01 -16.35 25.02
C ASN A 257 32.08 -17.06 25.84
N ASP A 258 33.12 -17.52 25.16
CA ASP A 258 34.29 -18.14 25.79
C ASP A 258 35.46 -17.15 25.68
N PHE A 259 36.20 -17.00 26.77
CA PHE A 259 37.37 -16.13 26.86
C PHE A 259 38.58 -16.95 27.28
N SER A 260 39.67 -16.81 26.53
CA SER A 260 40.97 -17.37 26.89
C SER A 260 42.01 -16.24 26.87
N ALA A 261 42.76 -16.12 27.96
CA ALA A 261 43.89 -15.19 28.12
C ALA A 261 45.26 -15.86 27.84
N ASP A 262 45.24 -17.12 27.40
CA ASP A 262 46.42 -17.94 27.11
C ASP A 262 46.41 -18.54 25.69
N GLY A 263 45.43 -18.17 24.87
CA GLY A 263 45.30 -18.67 23.49
C GLY A 263 44.73 -20.08 23.35
N THR A 264 44.33 -20.76 24.43
CA THR A 264 43.75 -22.11 24.37
C THR A 264 42.25 -22.15 24.72
N PHE A 265 41.41 -22.54 23.76
CA PHE A 265 40.04 -22.97 24.04
C PHE A 265 40.00 -24.47 24.27
N ILE A 266 39.57 -24.91 25.45
CA ILE A 266 39.17 -26.30 25.67
C ILE A 266 37.73 -26.41 25.15
N SER A 267 37.57 -26.89 23.92
CA SER A 267 36.27 -27.25 23.38
C SER A 267 35.64 -28.35 24.26
N ALA A 268 34.59 -28.00 25.00
CA ALA A 268 33.72 -29.00 25.61
C ALA A 268 32.82 -29.57 24.50
N ALA A 269 32.87 -30.90 24.35
CA ALA A 269 32.10 -31.69 23.38
C ALA A 269 30.61 -31.74 23.70
#